data_AF-A0A314YQP8-F1
#
_entry.id   AF-A0A314YQP8-F1
#
_cell.length_a   1.000
_cell.length_b   1.000
_cell.length_c   1.000
_cell.angle_alpha   90.00
_cell.angle_beta   90.00
_cell.angle_gamma   90.00
#
_symmetry.space_group_name_H-M   'P 1'
#
loop_
_entity.id
_entity.type
_entity.pdbx_description
1 polymer ?
#
loop_
_entity_poly.entity_id
_entity_poly.type
_entity_poly.pdbx_seq_one_letter_code
_entity_poly.pdbx_strand_id
1 'polypeptide(L)'
;MAKKNSVGFILPNLQVKFIDPDTGRSLPRNTPGELCVLSQCVMKGYYNNEEETARIIDKNGWLHTGDIGYIDDDENVFIVDASRN
;
A
#
# COMPACT_ATOMS: atom_id res chain seq x y z
N MET A 1 -0.52 18.33 11.83
CA MET A 1 0.14 17.25 12.61
C MET A 1 -0.60 15.96 12.32
N ALA A 2 0.10 14.82 12.31
CA ALA A 2 -0.52 13.51 12.06
C ALA A 2 -1.52 13.20 13.18
N LYS A 3 -2.64 12.58 12.83
CA LYS A 3 -3.63 12.15 13.83
C LYS A 3 -3.06 11.07 14.74
N LYS A 4 -3.51 11.03 15.99
CA LYS A 4 -3.14 9.99 16.94
C LYS A 4 -3.48 8.61 16.36
N ASN A 5 -2.55 7.65 16.47
CA ASN A 5 -2.63 6.29 15.91
C ASN A 5 -2.59 6.18 14.38
N SER A 6 -2.41 7.28 13.65
CA SER A 6 -2.05 7.21 12.23
C SER A 6 -0.56 6.88 12.08
N VAL A 7 -0.19 6.34 10.91
CA VAL A 7 1.22 6.18 10.50
C VAL A 7 1.75 7.42 9.75
N GLY A 8 0.97 8.50 9.72
CA GLY A 8 1.34 9.77 9.09
C GLY A 8 0.62 10.00 7.76
N PHE A 9 1.29 10.73 6.87
CA PHE A 9 0.76 11.19 5.58
C PHE A 9 1.60 10.65 4.42
N ILE A 10 1.04 10.73 3.21
CA ILE A 10 1.73 10.36 1.98
C ILE A 10 2.84 11.38 1.70
N LEU A 11 4.06 10.89 1.47
CA LEU A 11 5.18 11.76 1.09
C LEU A 11 5.01 12.30 -0.34
N PRO A 12 5.57 13.47 -0.67
CA PRO A 12 5.59 13.96 -2.04
C PRO A 12 6.19 12.92 -3.00
N ASN A 13 5.62 12.82 -4.21
CA ASN A 13 6.01 11.86 -5.24
C ASN A 13 5.78 10.37 -4.88
N LEU A 14 5.08 10.08 -3.80
CA LEU A 14 4.57 8.74 -3.47
C LEU A 14 3.10 8.68 -3.89
N GLN A 15 2.71 7.61 -4.58
CA GLN A 15 1.30 7.29 -4.81
C GLN A 15 0.93 6.08 -3.96
N VAL A 16 -0.23 6.15 -3.31
CA VAL A 16 -0.80 5.03 -2.55
C VAL A 16 -2.23 4.81 -2.99
N LYS A 17 -2.67 3.56 -2.93
CA LYS A 17 -4.07 3.18 -3.07
C LYS A 17 -4.37 2.09 -2.04
N PHE A 18 -5.63 2.03 -1.63
CA PHE A 18 -6.17 0.90 -0.87
C PHE A 18 -7.03 0.09 -1.81
N ILE A 19 -6.81 -1.22 -1.88
CA ILE A 19 -7.56 -2.11 -2.77
C ILE A 19 -8.31 -3.18 -1.99
N ASP A 20 -9.40 -3.64 -2.57
CA ASP A 20 -10.02 -4.91 -2.21
C ASP A 20 -9.09 -6.06 -2.66
N PRO A 21 -8.61 -6.93 -1.74
CA PRO A 21 -7.69 -8.00 -2.10
C PRO A 21 -8.29 -9.05 -3.05
N ASP A 22 -9.61 -9.26 -3.02
CA ASP A 22 -10.29 -10.25 -3.85
C ASP A 22 -10.53 -9.73 -5.27
N THR A 23 -10.85 -8.43 -5.39
CA THR A 23 -11.25 -7.84 -6.69
C THR A 23 -10.17 -6.96 -7.34
N GLY A 24 -9.15 -6.56 -6.58
CA GLY A 24 -8.10 -5.63 -7.00
C GLY A 24 -8.57 -4.20 -7.24
N ARG A 25 -9.80 -3.87 -6.87
CA ARG A 25 -10.40 -2.55 -7.11
C ARG A 25 -10.00 -1.57 -6.03
N SER A 26 -9.71 -0.33 -6.42
CA SER A 26 -9.48 0.76 -5.46
C SER A 26 -10.72 1.05 -4.63
N LEU A 27 -10.52 1.18 -3.32
CA LEU A 27 -11.55 1.45 -2.34
C LEU A 27 -11.64 2.95 -2.04
N PRO A 28 -12.83 3.44 -1.64
CA PRO A 28 -12.99 4.81 -1.19
C PRO A 28 -12.28 5.06 0.15
N ARG A 29 -12.15 6.34 0.52
CA ARG A 29 -11.61 6.76 1.83
C ARG A 29 -12.39 6.10 2.97
N ASN A 30 -11.72 5.96 4.12
CA ASN A 30 -12.26 5.32 5.33
C ASN A 30 -12.72 3.86 5.14
N THR A 31 -12.28 3.17 4.09
CA THR A 31 -12.60 1.76 3.84
C THR A 31 -11.32 0.93 3.94
N PRO A 32 -11.26 -0.06 4.86
CA PRO A 32 -10.10 -0.94 4.97
C PRO A 32 -9.87 -1.76 3.71
N GLY A 33 -8.62 -1.81 3.25
CA GLY A 33 -8.15 -2.66 2.17
C GLY A 33 -6.63 -2.77 2.16
N GLU A 34 -6.08 -3.53 1.22
CA GLU A 34 -4.63 -3.68 1.09
C GLU A 34 -3.99 -2.37 0.62
N LEU A 35 -2.96 -1.93 1.33
CA LEU A 35 -2.13 -0.81 0.94
C LEU A 35 -1.20 -1.21 -0.21
N CYS A 36 -1.33 -0.56 -1.36
CA CYS A 36 -0.35 -0.64 -2.44
C CYS A 36 0.38 0.69 -2.61
N VAL A 37 1.67 0.62 -2.94
CA VAL A 37 2.56 1.78 -3.04
C VAL A 37 3.24 1.83 -4.41
N LEU A 38 3.27 3.02 -5.02
CA LEU A 38 4.02 3.28 -6.26
C LEU A 38 4.93 4.49 -6.05
N SER A 39 6.24 4.29 -6.21
CA SER A 39 7.25 5.35 -6.14
C SER A 39 8.57 4.90 -6.74
N GLN A 40 9.41 5.86 -7.12
CA GLN A 40 10.80 5.63 -7.51
C GLN A 40 11.66 5.05 -6.37
N CYS A 41 11.21 5.19 -5.12
CA CYS A 41 11.88 4.63 -3.95
C CYS A 41 11.53 3.15 -3.69
N VAL A 42 10.55 2.59 -4.40
CA VAL A 42 10.24 1.15 -4.31
C VAL A 42 11.42 0.35 -4.84
N MET A 43 11.70 -0.80 -4.21
CA MET A 43 12.79 -1.68 -4.62
C MET A 43 12.62 -2.12 -6.09
N LYS A 44 13.73 -2.43 -6.76
CA LYS A 44 13.69 -3.02 -8.11
C LYS A 44 13.14 -4.45 -8.12
N GLY A 45 13.21 -5.12 -6.99
CA GLY A 45 12.87 -6.53 -6.82
C GLY A 45 13.83 -7.24 -5.88
N TYR A 46 13.51 -8.48 -5.59
CA TYR A 46 14.38 -9.37 -4.85
C TYR A 46 15.54 -9.87 -5.72
N TYR A 47 16.74 -9.92 -5.16
CA TYR A 47 17.93 -10.39 -5.85
C TYR A 47 17.79 -11.86 -6.28
N ASN A 48 18.00 -12.14 -7.57
CA ASN A 48 17.86 -13.47 -8.19
C ASN A 48 16.50 -14.16 -7.92
N ASN A 49 15.44 -13.40 -7.64
CA ASN A 49 14.11 -13.96 -7.41
C ASN A 49 13.04 -13.12 -8.13
N GLU A 50 13.00 -13.28 -9.45
CA GLU A 50 12.05 -12.59 -10.32
C GLU A 50 10.60 -13.03 -10.06
N GLU A 51 10.39 -14.29 -9.68
CA GLU A 51 9.06 -14.82 -9.36
C GLU A 51 8.46 -14.12 -8.14
N GLU A 52 9.21 -14.03 -7.04
CA GLU A 52 8.76 -13.31 -5.85
C GLU A 52 8.61 -11.81 -6.11
N THR A 53 9.49 -11.24 -6.94
CA THR A 53 9.38 -9.84 -7.35
C THR A 53 8.07 -9.58 -8.09
N ALA A 54 7.71 -10.42 -9.06
CA ALA A 54 6.49 -10.29 -9.84
C ALA A 54 5.23 -10.63 -9.02
N ARG A 55 5.35 -11.39 -7.92
CA ARG A 55 4.26 -11.63 -6.98
C ARG A 55 3.84 -10.37 -6.23
N ILE A 56 4.81 -9.55 -5.80
CA ILE A 56 4.52 -8.38 -4.95
C ILE A 56 4.60 -7.04 -5.68
N ILE A 57 5.26 -6.96 -6.84
CA ILE A 57 5.25 -5.76 -7.69
C ILE A 57 4.46 -6.08 -8.96
N ASP A 58 3.30 -5.43 -9.12
CA ASP A 58 2.44 -5.67 -10.27
C ASP A 58 3.00 -5.08 -11.58
N LYS A 59 2.39 -5.45 -12.70
CA LYS A 59 2.78 -4.97 -14.05
C LYS A 59 2.72 -3.45 -14.24
N ASN A 60 2.02 -2.73 -13.37
CA ASN A 60 1.92 -1.28 -13.38
C ASN A 60 2.89 -0.63 -12.37
N GLY A 61 3.73 -1.42 -11.69
CA GLY A 61 4.75 -0.98 -10.74
C GLY A 61 4.27 -0.81 -9.30
N TRP A 62 3.04 -1.23 -8.97
CA TRP A 62 2.55 -1.14 -7.59
C TRP A 62 3.14 -2.25 -6.73
N LEU A 63 3.80 -1.88 -5.64
CA LEU A 63 4.18 -2.77 -4.57
C LEU A 63 2.96 -3.07 -3.69
N HIS A 64 2.57 -4.33 -3.63
CA HIS A 64 1.59 -4.90 -2.71
C HIS A 64 2.28 -5.17 -1.38
N THR A 65 1.87 -4.44 -0.34
CA THR A 65 2.53 -4.51 0.97
C THR A 65 2.06 -5.69 1.81
N GLY A 66 0.87 -6.23 1.53
CA GLY A 66 0.20 -7.18 2.42
C GLY A 66 -0.36 -6.55 3.69
N ASP A 67 -0.22 -5.24 3.90
CA ASP A 67 -0.79 -4.54 5.05
C ASP A 67 -2.22 -4.07 4.75
N ILE A 68 -3.13 -4.26 5.70
CA ILE A 68 -4.51 -3.78 5.62
C ILE A 68 -4.60 -2.44 6.33
N GLY A 69 -5.10 -1.44 5.63
CA GLY A 69 -5.24 -0.09 6.15
C GLY A 69 -6.29 0.72 5.41
N TYR A 70 -6.37 2.00 5.76
CA TYR A 70 -7.20 2.97 5.06
C TYR A 70 -6.59 4.37 5.17
N ILE A 71 -7.08 5.28 4.32
CA ILE A 71 -6.81 6.71 4.42
C ILE A 71 -8.10 7.43 4.81
N ASP A 72 -7.99 8.35 5.76
CA ASP A 72 -9.12 9.17 6.18
C ASP A 72 -9.32 10.39 5.27
N ASP A 73 -10.33 11.21 5.58
CA ASP A 73 -10.65 12.42 4.82
C ASP A 73 -9.61 13.54 4.96
N ASP A 74 -8.77 13.47 6.01
CA ASP A 74 -7.67 14.40 6.28
C ASP A 74 -6.31 13.88 5.78
N GLU A 75 -6.33 12.86 4.92
CA GLU A 75 -5.15 12.24 4.29
C GLU A 75 -4.17 11.57 5.27
N ASN A 76 -4.63 11.20 6.45
CA ASN A 76 -3.87 10.38 7.39
C ASN A 76 -4.08 8.91 7.05
N VAL A 77 -2.98 8.16 7.02
CA VAL A 77 -2.98 6.71 6.77
C VAL A 77 -3.03 5.97 8.10
N PHE A 78 -3.85 4.93 8.16
CA PHE A 78 -3.99 4.04 9.31
C PHE A 78 -3.75 2.60 8.86
N ILE A 79 -2.97 1.85 9.65
CA ILE A 79 -2.79 0.40 9.46
C ILE A 79 -3.63 -0.31 10.52
N VAL A 80 -4.43 -1.26 10.08
CA VAL A 80 -5.39 -2.03 10.88
C VAL A 80 -4.85 -3.41 11.18
N ASP A 81 -4.26 -4.06 10.17
CA ASP A 81 -3.69 -5.40 10.29
C ASP A 81 -2.49 -5.52 9.34
N ALA A 82 -1.60 -6.46 9.64
CA ALA A 82 -0.46 -6.79 8.80
C ALA A 82 -0.53 -8.28 8.47
N SER A 83 -0.41 -8.63 7.19
CA SER A 83 -0.40 -10.03 6.79
C SER A 83 0.77 -10.75 7.49
N ARG A 84 0.43 -11.69 8.37
CA ARG A 84 1.36 -12.70 8.88
C ARG A 84 1.37 -13.83 7.86
N ASN A 85 2.24 -13.74 6.86
CA ASN A 85 2.66 -14.93 6.13
C ASN A 85 3.30 -15.95 7.08
#